data_AF-A0A430I1G9-F1
#
_entry.id   AF-A0A430I1G9-F1
#
_cell.length_a   1.000
_cell.length_b   1.000
_cell.length_c   1.000
_cell.angle_alpha   90.00
_cell.angle_beta   90.00
_cell.angle_gamma   90.00
#
_symmetry.space_group_name_H-M   'P 1'
#
loop_
_entity.id
_entity.type
_entity.pdbx_description
1 polymer ?
#
loop_
_entity_poly.entity_id
_entity_poly.type
_entity_poly.pdbx_seq_one_letter_code
_entity_poly.pdbx_strand_id
1 'polypeptide(L)'
;MGIFEAIRKSRARTKAEVQAAKVRAKHEAKEEAKLQLKRERLLHKFEKDLLKDEKKGLKAKRRHEEKMADNTLKQLRAGRLNTDTFKRYSGLARVALPVMLPLIYRAITAGREQYVDARARRVGVSADQLARYSGHGADLKARIDGVRSNLSQQQLPPGFVVDVRERLAELDTAADNAEFMTPEQRRRAHSTISRDIDAVAGEIQERLHRG
;
A
#
# COMPACT_ATOMS: atom_id res chain seq x y z
N MET A 1 -85.55 27.35 77.03
CA MET A 1 -85.18 27.12 75.62
C MET A 1 -85.76 25.77 75.19
N GLY A 2 -86.61 25.71 74.14
CA GLY A 2 -87.46 24.55 73.85
C GLY A 2 -86.92 23.56 72.79
N ILE A 3 -87.23 22.27 72.96
CA ILE A 3 -86.73 21.13 72.16
C ILE A 3 -87.13 21.22 70.67
N PHE A 4 -88.34 21.71 70.37
CA PHE A 4 -88.80 21.89 68.98
C PHE A 4 -87.98 22.93 68.20
N GLU A 5 -87.53 23.99 68.88
CA GLU A 5 -86.69 25.01 68.27
C GLU A 5 -85.28 24.46 67.97
N ALA A 6 -84.76 23.57 68.83
CA ALA A 6 -83.50 22.87 68.61
C ALA A 6 -83.53 21.92 67.40
N ILE A 7 -84.63 21.17 67.20
CA ILE A 7 -84.80 20.27 66.04
C ILE A 7 -84.93 21.07 64.73
N ARG A 8 -85.64 22.20 64.74
CA ARG A 8 -85.75 23.07 63.56
C ARG A 8 -84.38 23.67 63.21
N LYS A 9 -83.61 24.12 64.20
CA LYS A 9 -82.24 24.61 64.03
C LYS A 9 -81.29 23.52 63.53
N SER A 10 -81.41 22.27 63.99
CA SER A 10 -80.55 21.16 63.53
C SER A 10 -80.83 20.79 62.07
N ARG A 11 -82.11 20.68 61.66
CA ARG A 11 -82.48 20.44 60.25
C ARG A 11 -82.06 21.56 59.31
N ALA A 12 -82.11 22.81 59.77
CA ALA A 12 -81.62 23.95 59.00
C ALA A 12 -80.09 23.85 58.80
N ARG A 13 -79.33 23.46 59.83
CA ARG A 13 -77.88 23.23 59.75
C ARG A 13 -77.53 22.08 58.80
N THR A 14 -78.17 20.92 58.92
CA THR A 14 -77.89 19.79 58.03
C THR A 14 -78.25 20.09 56.58
N LYS A 15 -79.35 20.81 56.32
CA LYS A 15 -79.69 21.27 54.95
C LYS A 15 -78.65 22.24 54.41
N ALA A 16 -78.15 23.16 55.23
CA ALA A 16 -77.09 24.09 54.86
C ALA A 16 -75.78 23.35 54.56
N GLU A 17 -75.42 22.35 55.38
CA GLU A 17 -74.24 21.50 55.18
C GLU A 17 -74.33 20.67 53.90
N VAL A 18 -75.49 20.04 53.63
CA VAL A 18 -75.72 19.29 52.39
C VAL A 18 -75.66 20.20 51.16
N GLN A 19 -76.22 21.41 51.23
CA GLN A 19 -76.12 22.38 50.14
C GLN A 19 -74.68 22.87 49.95
N ALA A 20 -73.96 23.14 51.04
CA ALA A 20 -72.54 23.51 50.98
C ALA A 20 -71.69 22.38 50.38
N ALA A 21 -71.92 21.13 50.78
CA ALA A 21 -71.26 19.95 50.22
C ALA A 21 -71.59 19.79 48.72
N LYS A 22 -72.86 19.99 48.33
CA LYS A 22 -73.29 19.93 46.92
C LYS A 22 -72.67 21.04 46.06
N VAL A 23 -72.54 22.25 46.61
CA VAL A 23 -71.86 23.36 45.94
C VAL A 23 -70.36 23.06 45.79
N ARG A 24 -69.70 22.58 46.85
CA ARG A 24 -68.29 22.16 46.80
C ARG A 24 -68.07 21.06 45.76
N ALA A 25 -68.85 19.99 45.78
CA ALA A 25 -68.77 18.92 44.79
C ALA A 25 -68.99 19.41 43.35
N LYS A 26 -69.94 20.35 43.14
CA LYS A 26 -70.13 20.98 41.82
C LYS A 26 -68.95 21.85 41.39
N HIS A 27 -68.32 22.55 42.32
CA HIS A 27 -67.13 23.36 42.04
C HIS A 27 -65.92 22.49 41.74
N GLU A 28 -65.68 21.45 42.54
CA GLU A 28 -64.62 20.46 42.33
C GLU A 28 -64.79 19.75 40.98
N ALA A 29 -65.98 19.25 40.66
CA ALA A 29 -66.26 18.63 39.36
C ALA A 29 -66.04 19.60 38.18
N LYS A 30 -66.37 20.89 38.35
CA LYS A 30 -66.09 21.91 37.32
C LYS A 30 -64.60 22.19 37.16
N GLU A 31 -63.84 22.27 38.25
CA GLU A 31 -62.39 22.49 38.19
C GLU A 31 -61.67 21.25 37.64
N GLU A 32 -62.09 20.05 38.02
CA GLU A 32 -61.60 18.80 37.43
C GLU A 32 -61.87 18.74 35.93
N ALA A 33 -63.08 19.05 35.48
CA ALA A 33 -63.41 19.09 34.05
C ALA A 33 -62.54 20.11 33.29
N LYS A 34 -62.30 21.29 33.87
CA LYS A 34 -61.38 22.29 33.29
C LYS A 34 -59.94 21.79 33.24
N LEU A 35 -59.47 21.12 34.29
CA LEU A 35 -58.11 20.55 34.36
C LEU A 35 -57.94 19.42 33.35
N GLN A 36 -58.92 18.52 33.23
CA GLN A 36 -58.93 17.45 32.23
C GLN A 36 -58.86 18.01 30.81
N LEU A 37 -59.72 18.99 30.49
CA LEU A 37 -59.72 19.64 29.18
C LEU A 37 -58.40 20.38 28.88
N LYS A 38 -57.76 20.99 29.89
CA LYS A 38 -56.41 21.57 29.73
C LYS A 38 -55.37 20.48 29.46
N ARG A 39 -55.41 19.35 30.18
CA ARG A 39 -54.50 18.21 29.99
C ARG A 39 -54.65 17.62 28.59
N GLU A 40 -55.87 17.34 28.15
CA GLU A 40 -56.16 16.83 26.81
C GLU A 40 -55.65 17.77 25.71
N ARG A 41 -55.86 19.09 25.87
CA ARG A 41 -55.32 20.08 24.94
C ARG A 41 -53.80 20.07 24.88
N LEU A 42 -53.12 19.89 26.01
CA LEU A 42 -51.65 19.79 26.04
C LEU A 42 -51.19 18.49 25.40
N LEU A 43 -51.82 17.35 25.73
CA LEU A 43 -51.50 16.05 25.14
C LEU A 43 -51.64 16.09 23.61
N HIS A 44 -52.74 16.64 23.10
CA HIS A 44 -52.95 16.76 21.66
C HIS A 44 -51.96 17.73 20.98
N LYS A 45 -51.48 18.78 21.68
CA LYS A 45 -50.38 19.62 21.17
C LYS A 45 -49.08 18.83 21.07
N PHE A 46 -48.72 18.09 22.13
CA PHE A 46 -47.52 17.27 22.14
C PHE A 46 -47.56 16.17 21.08
N GLU A 47 -48.70 15.50 20.91
CA GLU A 47 -48.89 14.50 19.86
C GLU A 47 -48.71 15.11 18.47
N LYS A 48 -49.26 16.30 18.22
CA LYS A 48 -49.08 17.02 16.95
C LYS A 48 -47.63 17.41 16.69
N ASP A 49 -46.92 17.90 17.70
CA ASP A 49 -45.52 18.28 17.57
C ASP A 49 -44.63 17.05 17.35
N LEU A 50 -44.89 15.94 18.06
CA LEU A 50 -44.22 14.67 17.85
C LEU A 50 -44.42 14.16 16.42
N LEU A 51 -45.66 14.11 15.94
CA LEU A 51 -45.98 13.71 14.56
C LEU A 51 -45.32 14.62 13.52
N LYS A 52 -45.19 15.92 13.81
CA LYS A 52 -44.52 16.87 12.92
C LYS A 52 -43.02 16.59 12.84
N ASP A 53 -42.38 16.32 13.98
CA ASP A 53 -40.95 16.05 14.02
C ASP A 53 -40.61 14.67 13.47
N GLU A 54 -41.44 13.66 13.70
CA GLU A 54 -41.34 12.36 13.02
C GLU A 54 -41.43 12.53 11.50
N LYS A 55 -42.41 13.29 10.99
CA LYS A 55 -42.54 13.57 9.56
C LYS A 55 -41.30 14.27 8.99
N LYS A 56 -40.72 15.23 9.72
CA LYS A 56 -39.46 15.89 9.31
C LYS A 56 -38.30 14.91 9.32
N GLY A 57 -38.16 14.09 10.35
CA GLY A 57 -37.13 13.06 10.46
C GLY A 57 -37.21 12.05 9.32
N LEU A 58 -38.41 11.54 9.04
CA LEU A 58 -38.67 10.64 7.90
C LEU A 58 -38.37 11.31 6.56
N LYS A 59 -38.66 12.60 6.40
CA LYS A 59 -38.31 13.35 5.18
C LYS A 59 -36.79 13.54 5.05
N ALA A 60 -36.09 13.82 6.14
CA ALA A 60 -34.64 13.96 6.14
C ALA A 60 -33.95 12.62 5.82
N LYS A 61 -34.44 11.52 6.41
CA LYS A 61 -33.99 10.15 6.10
C LYS A 61 -34.18 9.82 4.62
N ARG A 62 -35.39 10.01 4.08
CA ARG A 62 -35.66 9.79 2.63
C ARG A 62 -34.72 10.59 1.73
N ARG A 63 -34.51 11.88 2.02
CA ARG A 63 -33.57 12.72 1.27
C ARG A 63 -32.13 12.25 1.36
N HIS A 64 -31.71 11.74 2.52
CA HIS A 64 -30.38 11.19 2.69
C HIS A 64 -30.23 9.88 1.91
N GLU A 65 -31.21 8.98 1.99
CA GLU A 65 -31.26 7.73 1.24
C GLU A 65 -31.25 7.97 -0.27
N GLU A 66 -32.06 8.92 -0.77
CA GLU A 66 -32.04 9.35 -2.18
C GLU A 66 -30.66 9.86 -2.59
N LYS A 67 -30.03 10.75 -1.80
CA LYS A 67 -28.68 11.24 -2.09
C LYS A 67 -27.63 10.13 -2.11
N MET A 68 -27.73 9.18 -1.18
CA MET A 68 -26.82 8.05 -1.14
C MET A 68 -27.04 7.14 -2.34
N ALA A 69 -28.29 6.88 -2.72
CA ALA A 69 -28.63 6.13 -3.92
C ALA A 69 -28.15 6.82 -5.21
N ASP A 70 -28.31 8.14 -5.33
CA ASP A 70 -27.80 8.91 -6.47
C ASP A 70 -26.27 8.87 -6.52
N ASN A 71 -25.61 8.97 -5.38
CA ASN A 71 -24.15 8.89 -5.29
C ASN A 71 -23.65 7.49 -5.67
N THR A 72 -24.31 6.43 -5.21
CA THR A 72 -23.95 5.06 -5.58
C THR A 72 -24.21 4.81 -7.06
N LEU A 73 -25.33 5.27 -7.61
CA LEU A 73 -25.60 5.21 -9.05
C LEU A 73 -24.57 5.98 -9.87
N LYS A 74 -24.15 7.18 -9.43
CA LYS A 74 -23.07 7.93 -10.07
C LYS A 74 -21.75 7.17 -10.03
N GLN A 75 -21.40 6.55 -8.90
CA GLN A 75 -20.21 5.72 -8.78
C GLN A 75 -20.27 4.50 -9.71
N LEU A 76 -21.40 3.81 -9.78
CA LEU A 76 -21.61 2.66 -10.66
C LEU A 76 -21.53 3.07 -12.14
N ARG A 77 -22.17 4.19 -12.54
CA ARG A 77 -22.10 4.74 -13.91
C ARG A 77 -20.72 5.21 -14.30
N ALA A 78 -19.99 5.85 -13.38
CA ALA A 78 -18.62 6.28 -13.62
C ALA A 78 -17.68 5.10 -13.87
N GLY A 79 -18.05 3.89 -13.43
CA GLY A 79 -17.28 2.67 -13.63
C GLY A 79 -16.00 2.64 -12.79
N ARG A 80 -15.23 1.55 -12.95
CA ARG A 80 -14.00 1.32 -12.18
C ARG A 80 -12.87 2.30 -12.52
N LEU A 81 -12.85 2.80 -13.75
CA LEU A 81 -11.84 3.73 -14.25
C LEU A 81 -12.52 5.05 -14.59
N ASN A 82 -12.62 5.94 -13.61
CA ASN A 82 -13.15 7.28 -13.80
C ASN A 82 -12.07 8.34 -13.55
N THR A 83 -12.36 9.56 -14.01
CA THR A 83 -11.43 10.69 -13.93
C THR A 83 -11.11 11.10 -12.50
N ASP A 84 -12.02 10.90 -11.55
CA ASP A 84 -11.79 11.22 -10.14
C ASP A 84 -10.82 10.23 -9.47
N THR A 85 -10.94 8.94 -9.78
CA THR A 85 -9.98 7.91 -9.37
C THR A 85 -8.60 8.25 -9.92
N PHE A 86 -8.49 8.60 -11.20
CA PHE A 86 -7.22 9.02 -11.80
C PHE A 86 -6.63 10.28 -11.13
N LYS A 87 -7.45 11.30 -10.83
CA LYS A 87 -7.00 12.50 -10.11
C LYS A 87 -6.47 12.18 -8.71
N ARG A 88 -7.12 11.27 -7.97
CA ARG A 88 -6.66 10.83 -6.65
C ARG A 88 -5.30 10.13 -6.72
N TYR A 89 -5.14 9.18 -7.65
CA TYR A 89 -3.89 8.48 -7.83
C TYR A 89 -2.76 9.37 -8.37
N SER A 90 -3.05 10.26 -9.31
CA SER A 90 -2.04 11.20 -9.83
C SER A 90 -1.61 12.24 -8.79
N GLY A 91 -2.52 12.66 -7.90
CA GLY A 91 -2.18 13.48 -6.73
C GLY A 91 -1.22 12.76 -5.77
N LEU A 92 -1.55 11.50 -5.42
CA LEU A 92 -0.68 10.68 -4.58
C LEU A 92 0.69 10.43 -5.25
N ALA A 93 0.67 10.09 -6.53
CA ALA A 93 1.89 9.85 -7.30
C ALA A 93 2.77 11.11 -7.34
N ARG A 94 2.19 12.31 -7.53
CA ARG A 94 2.95 13.57 -7.55
C ARG A 94 3.64 13.86 -6.21
N VAL A 95 3.01 13.52 -5.09
CA VAL A 95 3.59 13.68 -3.75
C VAL A 95 4.66 12.62 -3.47
N ALA A 96 4.43 11.38 -3.89
CA ALA A 96 5.36 10.27 -3.68
C ALA A 96 6.56 10.31 -4.63
N LEU A 97 6.41 10.90 -5.82
CA LEU A 97 7.43 10.87 -6.89
C LEU A 97 8.82 11.32 -6.43
N PRO A 98 8.98 12.47 -5.74
CA PRO A 98 10.31 12.98 -5.36
C PRO A 98 11.09 12.03 -4.44
N VAL A 99 10.40 11.20 -3.67
CA VAL A 99 11.03 10.24 -2.74
C VAL A 99 11.18 8.86 -3.38
N MET A 100 10.18 8.42 -4.13
CA MET A 100 10.19 7.09 -4.77
C MET A 100 11.17 7.02 -5.93
N LEU A 101 11.30 8.08 -6.73
CA LEU A 101 12.18 8.09 -7.91
C LEU A 101 13.65 7.81 -7.53
N PRO A 102 14.25 8.52 -6.55
CA PRO A 102 15.63 8.24 -6.14
C PRO A 102 15.80 6.86 -5.52
N LEU A 103 14.80 6.34 -4.79
CA LEU A 103 14.88 5.01 -4.18
C LEU A 103 14.87 3.89 -5.22
N ILE A 104 14.00 3.98 -6.22
CA ILE A 104 13.96 3.02 -7.34
C ILE A 104 15.29 3.06 -8.08
N TYR A 105 15.80 4.27 -8.38
CA TYR A 105 17.10 4.42 -9.02
C TYR A 105 18.21 3.76 -8.20
N ARG A 106 18.29 4.03 -6.89
CA ARG A 106 19.30 3.42 -6.01
C ARG A 106 19.15 1.91 -5.92
N ALA A 107 17.92 1.39 -5.88
CA ALA A 107 17.67 -0.05 -5.87
C ALA A 107 18.16 -0.74 -7.16
N ILE A 108 17.88 -0.12 -8.32
CA ILE A 108 18.35 -0.61 -9.62
C ILE A 108 19.88 -0.57 -9.68
N THR A 109 20.49 0.56 -9.31
CA THR A 109 21.94 0.74 -9.36
C THR A 109 22.67 -0.20 -8.39
N ALA A 110 22.20 -0.31 -7.14
CA ALA A 110 22.78 -1.23 -6.15
C ALA A 110 22.67 -2.70 -6.61
N GLY A 111 21.54 -3.08 -7.20
CA GLY A 111 21.37 -4.42 -7.77
C GLY A 111 22.34 -4.69 -8.92
N ARG A 112 22.57 -3.70 -9.80
CA ARG A 112 23.54 -3.80 -10.90
C ARG A 112 24.97 -3.91 -10.38
N GLU A 113 25.35 -3.11 -9.39
CA GLU A 113 26.68 -3.15 -8.78
C GLU A 113 26.96 -4.52 -8.16
N GLN A 114 26.03 -5.05 -7.37
CA GLN A 114 26.16 -6.39 -6.79
C GLN A 114 26.32 -7.48 -7.85
N TYR A 115 25.60 -7.38 -8.97
CA TYR A 115 25.73 -8.33 -10.07
C TYR A 115 27.12 -8.25 -10.74
N VAL A 116 27.60 -7.03 -11.01
CA VAL A 116 28.93 -6.81 -11.61
C VAL A 116 30.04 -7.28 -10.67
N ASP A 117 29.94 -6.95 -9.37
CA ASP A 117 30.88 -7.41 -8.34
C ASP A 117 30.92 -8.93 -8.24
N ALA A 118 29.75 -9.58 -8.25
CA ALA A 118 29.66 -11.04 -8.22
C ALA A 118 30.31 -11.67 -9.46
N ARG A 119 30.13 -11.06 -10.63
CA ARG A 119 30.79 -11.51 -11.87
C ARG A 119 32.31 -11.31 -11.79
N ALA A 120 32.77 -10.13 -11.38
CA ALA A 120 34.17 -9.80 -11.24
C ALA A 120 34.89 -10.75 -10.27
N ARG A 121 34.27 -11.06 -9.13
CA ARG A 121 34.80 -12.05 -8.16
C ARG A 121 34.94 -13.45 -8.74
N ARG A 122 34.03 -13.89 -9.62
CA ARG A 122 34.12 -15.22 -10.26
C ARG A 122 35.35 -15.37 -11.14
N VAL A 123 35.80 -14.28 -11.75
CA VAL A 123 36.99 -14.26 -12.60
C VAL A 123 38.24 -13.74 -11.92
N GLY A 124 38.18 -13.48 -10.61
CA GLY A 124 39.33 -13.06 -9.82
C GLY A 124 39.86 -11.67 -10.16
N VAL A 125 39.07 -10.83 -10.83
CA VAL A 125 39.43 -9.44 -11.15
C VAL A 125 38.53 -8.45 -10.42
N SER A 126 38.97 -7.20 -10.29
CA SER A 126 38.13 -6.12 -9.76
C SER A 126 37.03 -5.71 -10.75
N ALA A 127 35.95 -5.12 -10.24
CA ALA A 127 34.87 -4.60 -11.09
C ALA A 127 35.37 -3.56 -12.09
N ASP A 128 36.31 -2.70 -11.69
CA ASP A 128 36.95 -1.70 -12.56
C ASP A 128 37.77 -2.34 -13.68
N GLN A 129 38.47 -3.45 -13.40
CA GLN A 129 39.19 -4.20 -14.43
C GLN A 129 38.22 -4.90 -15.38
N LEU A 130 37.16 -5.52 -14.85
CA LEU A 130 36.14 -6.14 -15.69
C LEU A 130 35.44 -5.11 -16.59
N ALA A 131 35.23 -3.87 -16.11
CA ALA A 131 34.63 -2.79 -16.87
C ALA A 131 35.49 -2.29 -18.04
N ARG A 132 36.82 -2.55 -18.03
CA ARG A 132 37.70 -2.26 -19.18
C ARG A 132 37.41 -3.17 -20.36
N TYR A 133 36.86 -4.35 -20.12
CA TYR A 133 36.46 -5.29 -21.14
C TYR A 133 34.94 -5.18 -21.37
N SER A 134 34.53 -5.12 -22.62
CA SER A 134 33.11 -5.07 -23.01
C SER A 134 32.77 -6.26 -23.93
N GLY A 135 31.48 -6.55 -24.07
CA GLY A 135 30.99 -7.66 -24.88
C GLY A 135 30.71 -8.94 -24.09
N HIS A 136 30.30 -9.99 -24.81
CA HIS A 136 29.99 -11.31 -24.27
C HIS A 136 31.23 -12.02 -23.73
N GLY A 137 32.40 -11.80 -24.34
CA GLY A 137 33.70 -12.38 -24.00
C GLY A 137 34.52 -11.61 -22.97
N ALA A 138 34.00 -10.51 -22.41
CA ALA A 138 34.71 -9.65 -21.45
C ALA A 138 35.33 -10.42 -20.27
N ASP A 139 34.62 -11.45 -19.80
CA ASP A 139 35.02 -12.36 -18.74
C ASP A 139 36.29 -13.15 -19.08
N LEU A 140 36.35 -13.69 -20.30
CA LEU A 140 37.48 -14.47 -20.80
C LEU A 140 38.68 -13.57 -21.03
N LYS A 141 38.47 -12.38 -21.60
CA LYS A 141 39.51 -11.39 -21.83
C LYS A 141 40.17 -10.93 -20.53
N ALA A 142 39.36 -10.67 -19.49
CA ALA A 142 39.87 -10.32 -18.16
C ALA A 142 40.74 -11.44 -17.57
N ARG A 143 40.32 -12.71 -17.72
CA ARG A 143 41.11 -13.86 -17.26
C ARG A 143 42.42 -14.01 -18.04
N ILE A 144 42.38 -13.90 -19.37
CA ILE A 144 43.57 -13.98 -20.24
C ILE A 144 44.60 -12.93 -19.82
N ASP A 145 44.16 -11.69 -19.62
CA ASP A 145 45.07 -10.60 -19.24
C ASP A 145 45.58 -10.74 -17.81
N GLY A 146 44.76 -11.30 -16.91
CA GLY A 146 45.19 -11.71 -15.57
C GLY A 146 46.30 -12.76 -15.61
N VAL A 147 46.16 -13.82 -16.43
CA VAL A 147 47.20 -14.84 -16.60
C VAL A 147 48.48 -14.23 -17.21
N ARG A 148 48.34 -13.40 -18.25
CA ARG A 148 49.46 -12.71 -18.92
C ARG A 148 50.25 -11.81 -17.96
N SER A 149 49.54 -11.09 -17.09
CA SER A 149 50.14 -10.19 -16.10
C SER A 149 50.95 -10.95 -15.05
N ASN A 150 50.42 -12.08 -14.57
CA ASN A 150 51.12 -12.95 -13.62
C ASN A 150 52.34 -13.64 -14.23
N LEU A 151 52.27 -14.01 -15.51
CA LEU A 151 53.36 -14.67 -16.24
C LEU A 151 54.67 -13.87 -16.20
N SER A 152 54.56 -12.54 -16.21
CA SER A 152 55.71 -11.63 -16.24
C SER A 152 56.35 -11.43 -14.86
N GLN A 153 55.68 -11.85 -13.79
CA GLN A 153 56.16 -11.72 -12.41
C GLN A 153 56.82 -13.01 -11.90
N GLN A 154 56.72 -14.09 -12.66
CA GLN A 154 57.15 -15.43 -12.26
C GLN A 154 58.48 -15.83 -12.91
N GLN A 155 59.35 -16.52 -12.16
CA GLN A 155 60.59 -17.08 -12.70
C GLN A 155 60.28 -18.37 -13.48
N LEU A 156 59.96 -18.21 -14.76
CA LEU A 156 59.67 -19.31 -15.68
C LEU A 156 60.71 -19.35 -16.82
N PRO A 157 60.98 -20.53 -17.42
CA PRO A 157 61.90 -20.64 -18.55
C PRO A 157 61.45 -19.74 -19.71
N PRO A 158 62.37 -18.98 -20.34
CA PRO A 158 62.01 -17.95 -21.33
C PRO A 158 61.28 -18.53 -22.55
N GLY A 159 61.65 -19.71 -23.03
CA GLY A 159 60.96 -20.37 -24.14
C GLY A 159 59.51 -20.74 -23.81
N PHE A 160 59.22 -21.12 -22.56
CA PHE A 160 57.85 -21.39 -22.13
C PHE A 160 57.01 -20.12 -22.01
N VAL A 161 57.62 -19.03 -21.51
CA VAL A 161 56.93 -17.75 -21.40
C VAL A 161 56.49 -17.24 -22.78
N VAL A 162 57.31 -17.45 -23.81
CA VAL A 162 56.96 -17.11 -25.21
C VAL A 162 55.80 -17.96 -25.71
N ASP A 163 55.87 -19.28 -25.55
CA ASP A 163 54.81 -20.22 -25.97
C ASP A 163 53.44 -19.91 -25.32
N VAL A 164 53.44 -19.69 -24.01
CA VAL A 164 52.22 -19.31 -23.29
C VAL A 164 51.68 -17.96 -23.76
N ARG A 165 52.54 -16.98 -24.02
CA ARG A 165 52.10 -15.67 -24.53
C ARG A 165 51.44 -15.79 -25.90
N GLU A 166 51.96 -16.65 -26.78
CA GLU A 166 51.39 -16.91 -28.10
C GLU A 166 50.02 -17.58 -27.97
N ARG A 167 49.90 -18.66 -27.17
CA ARG A 167 48.62 -19.33 -26.90
C ARG A 167 47.58 -18.37 -26.29
N LEU A 168 47.97 -17.52 -25.35
CA LEU A 168 47.07 -16.52 -24.77
C LEU A 168 46.63 -15.45 -25.80
N ALA A 169 47.46 -15.13 -26.80
CA ALA A 169 47.08 -14.23 -27.89
C ALA A 169 46.09 -14.89 -28.87
N GLU A 170 46.25 -16.18 -29.14
CA GLU A 170 45.28 -16.96 -29.92
C GLU A 170 43.92 -17.04 -29.22
N LEU A 171 43.91 -17.29 -27.90
CA LEU A 171 42.69 -17.33 -27.09
C LEU A 171 41.98 -15.98 -27.04
N ASP A 172 42.72 -14.87 -27.01
CA ASP A 172 42.15 -13.52 -27.07
C ASP A 172 41.46 -13.27 -28.42
N THR A 173 42.14 -13.64 -29.51
CA THR A 173 41.59 -13.59 -30.88
C THR A 173 40.36 -14.47 -31.04
N ALA A 174 40.37 -15.66 -30.44
CA ALA A 174 39.22 -16.57 -30.43
C ALA A 174 38.03 -15.99 -29.66
N ALA A 175 38.29 -15.29 -28.54
CA ALA A 175 37.25 -14.59 -27.78
C ALA A 175 36.62 -13.43 -28.58
N ASP A 176 37.43 -12.70 -29.35
CA ASP A 176 36.92 -11.67 -30.28
C ASP A 176 36.05 -12.26 -31.40
N ASN A 177 36.50 -13.35 -32.01
CA ASN A 177 35.74 -14.04 -33.06
C ASN A 177 34.40 -14.59 -32.55
N ALA A 178 34.34 -14.99 -31.28
CA ALA A 178 33.12 -15.52 -30.66
C ALA A 178 31.99 -14.47 -30.56
N GLU A 179 32.29 -13.18 -30.55
CA GLU A 179 31.28 -12.10 -30.52
C GLU A 179 30.38 -12.11 -31.77
N PHE A 180 30.94 -12.50 -32.92
CA PHE A 180 30.24 -12.52 -34.20
C PHE A 180 29.48 -13.84 -34.45
N MET A 181 29.54 -14.79 -33.52
CA MET A 181 28.86 -16.09 -33.65
C MET A 181 27.40 -16.03 -33.17
N THR A 182 26.59 -17.00 -33.62
CA THR A 182 25.23 -17.20 -33.08
C THR A 182 25.27 -17.50 -31.58
N PRO A 183 24.20 -17.24 -30.79
CA PRO A 183 24.21 -17.44 -29.34
C PRO A 183 24.65 -18.84 -28.89
N GLU A 184 24.22 -19.88 -29.61
CA GLU A 184 24.57 -21.27 -29.30
C GLU A 184 26.03 -21.59 -29.65
N GLN A 185 26.53 -21.10 -30.79
CA GLN A 185 27.94 -21.25 -31.16
C GLN A 185 28.85 -20.49 -30.20
N ARG A 186 28.48 -19.26 -29.85
CA ARG A 186 29.21 -18.41 -28.91
C ARG A 186 29.33 -19.05 -27.53
N ARG A 187 28.25 -19.62 -27.00
CA ARG A 187 28.29 -20.37 -25.72
C ARG A 187 29.27 -21.54 -25.77
N ARG A 188 29.26 -22.32 -26.86
CA ARG A 188 30.21 -23.43 -27.05
C ARG A 188 31.64 -22.94 -27.17
N ALA A 189 31.88 -21.89 -27.96
CA ALA A 189 33.20 -21.28 -28.11
C ALA A 189 33.73 -20.76 -26.76
N HIS A 190 32.92 -20.01 -26.01
CA HIS A 190 33.31 -19.52 -24.68
C HIS A 190 33.61 -20.65 -23.69
N SER A 191 32.87 -21.76 -23.74
CA SER A 191 33.15 -22.95 -22.90
C SER A 191 34.47 -23.63 -23.25
N THR A 192 34.80 -23.73 -24.54
CA THR A 192 36.11 -24.25 -24.98
C THR A 192 37.23 -23.30 -24.60
N ILE A 193 37.13 -22.01 -24.92
CA ILE A 193 38.14 -20.99 -24.57
C ILE A 193 38.38 -20.96 -23.06
N SER A 194 37.33 -21.03 -22.24
CA SER A 194 37.47 -21.10 -20.78
C SER A 194 38.32 -22.30 -20.34
N ARG A 195 38.07 -23.48 -20.90
CA ARG A 195 38.83 -24.70 -20.56
C ARG A 195 40.28 -24.60 -21.00
N ASP A 196 40.55 -23.97 -22.15
CA ASP A 196 41.92 -23.77 -22.64
C ASP A 196 42.69 -22.77 -21.77
N ILE A 197 42.03 -21.70 -21.30
CA ILE A 197 42.61 -20.78 -20.30
C ILE A 197 42.96 -21.54 -19.02
N ASP A 198 42.06 -22.40 -18.53
CA ASP A 198 42.30 -23.20 -17.32
C ASP A 198 43.44 -24.22 -17.50
N ALA A 199 43.54 -24.82 -18.68
CA ALA A 199 44.64 -25.72 -19.02
C ALA A 199 45.99 -24.99 -19.01
N VAL A 200 46.07 -23.83 -19.68
CA VAL A 200 47.29 -22.99 -19.69
C VAL A 200 47.66 -22.53 -18.28
N ALA A 201 46.68 -22.10 -17.48
CA ALA A 201 46.91 -21.72 -16.09
C ALA A 201 47.43 -22.89 -15.24
N GLY A 202 46.90 -24.10 -15.45
CA GLY A 202 47.36 -25.32 -14.81
C GLY A 202 48.79 -25.70 -15.20
N GLU A 203 49.14 -25.60 -16.49
CA GLU A 203 50.49 -25.85 -17.00
C GLU A 203 51.50 -24.88 -16.37
N ILE A 204 51.16 -23.59 -16.26
CA ILE A 204 52.00 -22.60 -15.58
C ILE A 204 52.25 -23.01 -14.13
N GLN A 205 51.18 -23.37 -13.41
CA GLN A 205 51.26 -23.76 -12.01
C GLN A 205 52.13 -25.00 -11.84
N GLU A 206 51.96 -26.03 -12.66
CA GLU A 206 52.75 -27.26 -12.61
C GLU A 206 54.24 -26.98 -12.87
N ARG A 207 54.56 -26.06 -13.78
CA ARG A 207 55.95 -25.66 -14.06
C ARG A 207 56.58 -24.89 -12.90
N LEU A 208 55.82 -24.07 -12.18
CA LEU A 208 56.29 -23.40 -10.96
C LEU A 208 56.58 -24.37 -9.81
N HIS A 209 55.89 -25.51 -9.75
CA HIS A 209 56.13 -26.51 -8.70
C HIS A 209 57.31 -27.44 -9.04
N ARG A 210 57.68 -27.54 -10.32
CA ARG A 210 58.77 -28.40 -10.81
C ARG A 210 60.11 -27.67 -10.98
N GLY A 211 60.08 -26.34 -11.10
CA GLY A 211 61.28 -25.49 -11.12
C GLY A 211 61.73 -25.12 -9.72
#